data_AF-D4I2N4-F1
#
_entry.id   AF-D4I2N4-F1
#
_cell.length_a   1.000
_cell.length_b   1.000
_cell.length_c   1.000
_cell.angle_alpha   90.00
_cell.angle_beta   90.00
_cell.angle_gamma   90.00
#
_symmetry.space_group_name_H-M   'P 1'
#
loop_
_entity.id
_entity.type
_entity.pdbx_description
1 polymer ?
#
loop_
_entity_poly.entity_id
_entity_poly.type
_entity_poly.pdbx_seq_one_letter_code
_entity_poly.pdbx_strand_id
1 'polypeptide(L)'
;MQRVDFDLQRMEDSADFYRQFALKFNLDVFGANQDALWDVLTGGVPLPLCITLRHLQGHPQQAGLERIVAVMKEAEQETGGAFSVHIR
;
A
#
# COMPACT_ATOMS: atom_id res chain seq x y z
N MET A 1 -1.51 13.56 -10.56
CA MET A 1 -0.77 12.36 -10.14
C MET A 1 -0.37 12.52 -8.70
N GLN A 2 -0.96 11.72 -7.81
CA GLN A 2 -0.69 11.75 -6.37
C GLN A 2 0.54 10.89 -6.05
N ARG A 3 1.37 11.32 -5.10
CA ARG A 3 2.53 10.56 -4.61
C ARG A 3 2.44 10.42 -3.10
N VAL A 4 2.61 9.20 -2.61
CA VAL A 4 2.44 8.89 -1.20
C VAL A 4 3.59 7.98 -0.72
N ASP A 5 4.36 8.47 0.25
CA ASP A 5 5.44 7.70 0.87
C ASP A 5 4.99 6.99 2.14
N PHE A 6 5.35 5.73 2.29
CA PHE A 6 5.24 4.97 3.53
C PHE A 6 6.64 4.63 4.03
N ASP A 7 6.93 5.02 5.27
CA ASP A 7 8.17 4.65 5.94
C ASP A 7 7.90 3.45 6.84
N LEU A 8 8.33 2.27 6.40
CA LEU A 8 7.99 1.01 7.05
C LEU A 8 8.68 0.87 8.42
N GLN A 9 9.77 1.59 8.69
CA GLN A 9 10.36 1.62 10.04
C GLN A 9 9.47 2.28 11.09
N ARG A 10 8.48 3.06 10.66
CA ARG A 10 7.50 3.71 11.55
C ARG A 10 6.24 2.87 11.73
N MET A 11 6.22 1.66 11.20
CA MET A 11 5.10 0.72 11.26
C MET A 11 5.55 -0.52 11.99
N GLU A 12 4.74 -0.99 12.94
CA GLU A 12 5.10 -2.16 13.73
C GLU A 12 4.93 -3.46 12.92
N ASP A 13 3.84 -3.55 12.16
CA ASP A 13 3.45 -4.73 11.40
C ASP A 13 2.51 -4.39 10.22
N SER A 14 2.01 -5.42 9.53
CA SER A 14 1.05 -5.27 8.44
C SER A 14 -0.27 -4.62 8.89
N ALA A 15 -0.73 -4.86 10.12
CA ALA A 15 -1.97 -4.26 10.62
C ALA A 15 -1.81 -2.76 10.83
N ASP A 16 -0.64 -2.34 11.34
CA ASP A 16 -0.32 -0.93 11.47
C ASP A 16 -0.19 -0.23 10.11
N PHE A 17 0.41 -0.90 9.13
CA PHE A 17 0.40 -0.43 7.74
C PHE A 17 -1.02 -0.14 7.25
N TYR A 18 -1.96 -1.08 7.42
CA TYR A 18 -3.35 -0.91 7.00
C TYR A 18 -4.05 0.26 7.71
N ARG A 19 -3.80 0.46 9.01
CA ARG A 19 -4.33 1.61 9.75
C ARG A 19 -3.78 2.93 9.21
N GLN A 20 -2.46 3.02 9.04
CA GLN A 20 -1.82 4.22 8.50
C GLN A 20 -2.27 4.51 7.06
N PHE A 21 -2.47 3.46 6.26
CA PHE A 21 -3.01 3.57 4.91
C PHE A 21 -4.43 4.17 4.92
N ALA A 22 -5.35 3.63 5.72
CA ALA A 22 -6.71 4.14 5.84
C ALA A 22 -6.74 5.61 6.28
N LEU A 23 -5.93 5.96 7.28
CA LEU A 23 -5.81 7.35 7.76
C LEU A 23 -5.30 8.29 6.67
N LYS A 24 -4.30 7.86 5.89
CA LYS A 24 -3.65 8.71 4.88
C LYS A 24 -4.52 8.94 3.65
N PHE A 25 -5.38 7.99 3.32
CA PHE A 25 -6.36 8.09 2.23
C PHE A 25 -7.76 8.51 2.71
N ASN A 26 -7.91 8.83 3.99
CA ASN A 26 -9.17 9.23 4.61
C ASN A 26 -10.32 8.26 4.31
N LEU A 27 -10.05 6.96 4.50
CA LEU A 27 -11.01 5.88 4.28
C LEU A 27 -11.82 5.64 5.56
N ASP A 28 -13.11 6.01 5.54
CA ASP A 28 -14.01 5.83 6.69
C ASP A 28 -14.29 4.35 7.01
N VAL A 29 -14.34 3.50 5.97
CA VAL A 29 -14.51 2.05 6.10
C VAL A 29 -13.41 1.38 5.29
N PHE A 30 -12.49 0.70 5.99
CA PHE A 30 -11.41 -0.05 5.36
C PHE A 30 -11.27 -1.42 6.03
N GLY A 31 -11.39 -2.49 5.25
CA GLY A 31 -11.37 -3.87 5.76
C GLY A 31 -10.03 -4.32 6.36
N ALA A 32 -8.96 -3.52 6.21
CA ALA A 32 -7.62 -3.79 6.74
C ALA A 32 -7.07 -5.18 6.37
N ASN A 33 -7.29 -5.59 5.12
CA ASN A 33 -6.84 -6.85 4.55
C ASN A 33 -6.40 -6.65 3.07
N GLN A 34 -5.95 -7.74 2.43
CA GLN A 34 -5.44 -7.72 1.06
C GLN A 34 -6.52 -7.37 0.03
N ASP A 35 -7.71 -7.94 0.15
CA ASP A 35 -8.82 -7.70 -0.78
C ASP A 35 -9.29 -6.23 -0.70
N ALA A 36 -9.43 -5.70 0.51
CA ALA A 36 -9.77 -4.29 0.71
C ALA A 36 -8.69 -3.36 0.15
N LEU A 37 -7.41 -3.72 0.29
CA LEU A 37 -6.32 -2.95 -0.31
C LEU A 37 -6.40 -2.98 -1.83
N TRP A 38 -6.67 -4.14 -2.42
CA TRP A 38 -6.85 -4.31 -3.87
C TRP A 38 -7.97 -3.41 -4.40
N ASP A 39 -9.16 -3.48 -3.81
CA ASP A 39 -10.33 -2.71 -4.23
C ASP A 39 -10.04 -1.21 -4.22
N VAL A 40 -9.35 -0.75 -3.17
CA VAL A 40 -8.99 0.66 -3.02
C VAL A 40 -7.99 1.08 -4.09
N LEU A 41 -6.93 0.31 -4.33
CA LEU A 41 -5.87 0.69 -5.29
C LEU A 41 -6.30 0.60 -6.75
N THR A 42 -7.25 -0.28 -7.08
CA THR A 42 -7.72 -0.49 -8.46
C THR A 42 -8.90 0.40 -8.85
N GLY A 43 -9.63 0.97 -7.88
CA GLY A 43 -10.74 1.88 -8.19
C GLY A 43 -11.28 2.74 -7.05
N GLY A 44 -10.91 2.47 -5.79
CA GLY A 44 -11.39 3.23 -4.63
C GLY A 44 -10.64 4.54 -4.34
N VAL A 45 -9.51 4.82 -4.99
CA VAL A 45 -8.77 6.09 -4.87
C VAL A 45 -8.60 6.81 -6.20
N PRO A 46 -8.44 8.15 -6.19
CA PRO A 46 -8.14 8.89 -7.40
C PRO A 46 -6.81 8.44 -8.04
N LEU A 47 -6.88 7.99 -9.30
CA LEU A 47 -5.74 7.68 -10.15
C LEU A 47 -5.40 8.88 -11.06
N PRO A 48 -4.14 9.09 -11.48
CA PRO A 48 -2.98 8.23 -11.22
C PRO A 48 -2.34 8.44 -9.83
N LEU A 49 -1.92 7.34 -9.21
CA LEU A 49 -1.36 7.26 -7.86
C LEU A 49 -0.03 6.50 -7.87
N CYS A 50 0.97 7.02 -7.19
CA CYS A 50 2.24 6.34 -6.96
C CYS A 50 2.52 6.22 -5.46
N ILE A 51 2.72 5.00 -4.98
CA ILE A 51 3.10 4.70 -3.60
C ILE A 51 4.58 4.32 -3.56
N THR A 52 5.33 4.94 -2.66
CA THR A 52 6.72 4.54 -2.38
C THR A 52 6.83 3.94 -0.98
N LEU A 53 7.26 2.69 -0.89
CA LEU A 53 7.52 1.98 0.36
C LEU A 53 9.01 2.06 0.66
N ARG A 54 9.39 2.68 1.76
CA ARG A 54 10.79 2.83 2.20
C ARG A 54 11.12 1.87 3.34
N HIS A 55 12.35 1.38 3.36
CA HIS A 55 12.89 0.54 4.44
C HIS A 55 12.17 -0.81 4.60
N LEU A 56 11.76 -1.43 3.49
CA LEU A 56 11.18 -2.78 3.52
C LEU A 56 12.24 -3.83 3.91
N GLN A 57 13.45 -3.69 3.34
CA GLN A 57 14.56 -4.61 3.59
C GLN A 57 15.07 -4.43 5.02
N GLY A 58 15.12 -5.54 5.77
CA GLY A 58 15.58 -5.54 7.17
C GLY A 58 14.49 -5.20 8.19
N HIS A 59 13.23 -5.05 7.77
CA HIS A 59 12.12 -4.89 8.69
C HIS A 59 11.81 -6.21 9.43
N PRO A 60 11.58 -6.22 10.76
CA PRO A 60 11.27 -7.45 11.51
C PRO A 60 10.04 -8.22 10.97
N GLN A 61 9.06 -7.50 10.42
CA GLN A 61 7.84 -8.04 9.81
C GLN A 61 7.90 -8.07 8.27
N GLN A 62 9.09 -8.13 7.68
CA GLN A 62 9.29 -8.06 6.22
C GLN A 62 8.39 -9.05 5.46
N ALA A 63 8.28 -10.32 5.90
CA ALA A 63 7.45 -11.31 5.23
C ALA A 63 5.96 -10.93 5.19
N GLY A 64 5.43 -10.26 6.21
CA GLY A 64 4.06 -9.77 6.23
C GLY A 64 3.85 -8.57 5.30
N LEU A 65 4.83 -7.67 5.26
CA LEU A 65 4.82 -6.50 4.38
C LEU A 65 5.05 -6.88 2.90
N GLU A 66 5.83 -7.92 2.63
CA GLU A 66 6.04 -8.45 1.28
C GLU A 66 4.73 -8.97 0.65
N ARG A 67 3.81 -9.50 1.47
CA ARG A 67 2.48 -9.89 0.97
C ARG A 67 1.64 -8.67 0.57
N ILE A 68 1.75 -7.56 1.31
CA ILE A 68 1.11 -6.29 0.93
C ILE A 68 1.71 -5.77 -0.38
N VAL A 69 3.04 -5.82 -0.50
CA VAL A 69 3.77 -5.44 -1.72
C VAL A 69 3.32 -6.27 -2.92
N ALA A 70 3.08 -7.58 -2.75
CA ALA A 70 2.61 -8.45 -3.82
C ALA A 70 1.26 -7.96 -4.38
N VAL A 71 0.29 -7.69 -3.51
CA VAL A 71 -1.03 -7.13 -3.90
C VAL A 71 -0.87 -5.79 -4.62
N MET A 72 0.01 -4.91 -4.13
CA MET A 72 0.27 -3.63 -4.81
C MET A 72 0.85 -3.83 -6.21
N LYS A 73 1.78 -4.76 -6.40
CA LYS A 73 2.35 -5.05 -7.73
C LYS A 73 1.31 -5.60 -8.68
N GLU A 74 0.44 -6.49 -8.21
CA GLU A 74 -0.67 -7.00 -9.01
C GLU A 74 -1.64 -5.87 -9.39
N ALA A 75 -1.95 -4.95 -8.48
CA ALA A 75 -2.81 -3.79 -8.76
C ALA A 75 -2.16 -2.81 -9.76
N GLU A 76 -0.83 -2.65 -9.73
CA GLU A 76 -0.08 -1.87 -10.72
C GLU A 76 -0.24 -2.47 -12.13
N GLN A 77 -0.22 -3.80 -12.25
CA GLN A 77 -0.50 -4.48 -13.52
C GLN A 77 -1.94 -4.28 -13.98
N GLU A 78 -2.91 -4.51 -13.08
CA GLU A 78 -4.35 -4.41 -13.39
C GLU A 78 -4.75 -3.00 -13.87
N THR A 79 -4.20 -1.98 -13.22
CA THR A 79 -4.49 -0.58 -13.56
C THR A 79 -3.71 -0.06 -14.78
N GLY A 80 -2.90 -0.91 -15.43
CA GLY A 80 -2.07 -0.51 -16.56
C GLY A 80 -1.06 0.60 -16.22
N GLY A 81 -0.57 0.63 -14.97
CA GLY A 81 0.36 1.65 -14.47
C GLY A 81 -0.28 2.96 -14.02
N ALA A 82 -1.61 3.06 -13.99
CA ALA A 82 -2.28 4.21 -13.38
C ALA A 82 -2.08 4.23 -11.86
N PHE A 83 -2.04 3.06 -11.22
CA PHE A 83 -1.41 2.86 -9.91
C PHE A 83 0.03 2.34 -10.11
N SER A 84 0.97 2.79 -9.28
CA SER A 84 2.35 2.30 -9.28
C SER A 84 2.91 2.15 -7.87
N VAL A 85 3.77 1.15 -7.67
CA VAL A 85 4.43 0.90 -6.39
C VAL A 85 5.94 0.81 -6.53
N HIS A 86 6.66 1.63 -5.77
CA HIS A 86 8.12 1.61 -5.73
C HIS A 86 8.61 1.18 -4.35
N ILE A 87 9.62 0.34 -4.31
CA ILE A 87 10.25 -0.13 -3.06
C ILE A 87 11.64 0.49 -2.99
N ARG A 88 11.99 1.09 -1.85
CA ARG A 88 13.27 1.76 -1.61
C ARG A 88 13.87 1.41 -0.26
#